data_AF-A0A7S2BZJ8-F1
#
_entry.id   AF-A0A7S2BZJ8-F1
#
_cell.length_a   1.000
_cell.length_b   1.000
_cell.length_c   1.000
_cell.angle_alpha   90.00
_cell.angle_beta   90.00
_cell.angle_gamma   90.00
#
_symmetry.space_group_name_H-M   'P 1'
#
loop_
_entity.id
_entity.type
_entity.pdbx_description
1 polymer ?
#
loop_
_entity_poly.entity_id
_entity_poly.type
_entity_poly.pdbx_seq_one_letter_code
_entity_poly.pdbx_strand_id
1 'polypeptide(L)'
;AAYTQVIGMINARRAAGGVAVDAPVLSRYHQELSAGMEGFQQACKLEDTPFPFPYAQVVSLCLALFAVTFPVIAVAEAEGASADQRVWALPPILTFMTVLTYYGFNEV
;
A
#
# COMPACT_ATOMS: atom_id res chain seq x y z
N ALA A 1 24.50 -6.23 -8.12
CA ALA A 1 25.55 -6.91 -8.93
C ALA A 1 25.53 -6.47 -10.39
N ALA A 2 24.39 -6.55 -11.10
CA ALA A 2 24.30 -6.19 -12.53
C ALA A 2 24.69 -4.72 -12.83
N TYR A 3 24.23 -3.75 -12.02
CA TYR A 3 24.56 -2.32 -12.19
C TYR A 3 26.07 -2.04 -12.23
N THR A 4 26.81 -2.59 -11.27
CA THR A 4 28.28 -2.44 -11.20
C THR A 4 28.97 -3.08 -12.39
N GLN A 5 28.47 -4.22 -12.87
CA GLN A 5 29.01 -4.88 -14.07
C GLN A 5 28.80 -4.03 -15.33
N VAL A 6 27.63 -3.42 -15.49
CA VAL A 6 27.31 -2.55 -16.64
C VAL A 6 28.23 -1.33 -16.67
N ILE A 7 28.42 -0.64 -15.54
CA ILE A 7 29.33 0.50 -15.44
C ILE A 7 30.78 0.06 -15.73
N GLY A 8 31.21 -1.09 -15.20
CA GLY A 8 32.53 -1.65 -15.45
C GLY A 8 32.79 -1.94 -16.94
N MET A 9 31.81 -2.53 -17.63
CA MET A 9 31.89 -2.81 -19.06
C MET A 9 32.02 -1.53 -19.89
N ILE A 10 31.28 -0.48 -19.55
CA ILE A 10 31.32 0.79 -20.27
C ILE A 10 32.63 1.52 -20.06
N ASN A 11 33.17 1.49 -18.84
CA ASN A 11 34.48 2.05 -18.55
C ASN A 11 35.58 1.32 -19.33
N ALA A 12 35.52 -0.02 -19.40
CA ALA A 12 36.45 -0.82 -20.20
C ALA A 12 36.36 -0.49 -21.70
N ARG A 13 35.14 -0.35 -22.24
CA ARG A 13 34.92 0.02 -23.64
C ARG A 13 35.38 1.44 -23.97
N ARG A 14 35.22 2.38 -23.03
CA ARG A 14 35.74 3.74 -23.16
C ARG A 14 37.26 3.74 -23.22
N ALA A 15 37.93 2.99 -22.35
CA ALA A 15 39.39 2.87 -22.35
C ALA A 15 39.92 2.25 -23.65
N ALA A 16 39.18 1.30 -24.25
CA ALA A 16 39.50 0.69 -25.54
C ALA A 16 39.13 1.58 -26.75
N GLY A 17 38.62 2.79 -26.55
CA GLY A 17 38.22 3.71 -27.64
C GLY A 17 36.89 3.36 -28.33
N GLY A 18 36.13 2.40 -27.81
CA GLY A 18 34.84 1.98 -28.39
C GLY A 18 33.66 2.91 -28.09
N VAL A 19 33.86 3.94 -27.27
CA VAL A 19 32.85 4.92 -26.87
C VAL A 19 33.42 6.32 -27.10
N ALA A 20 33.19 6.87 -28.29
CA ALA A 20 33.66 8.18 -28.71
C ALA A 20 32.60 9.26 -28.45
N VAL A 21 32.39 9.59 -27.17
CA VAL A 21 31.51 10.69 -26.75
C VAL A 21 32.22 11.59 -25.74
N ASP A 22 31.85 12.86 -25.77
CA ASP A 22 32.39 13.86 -24.84
C ASP A 22 32.00 13.54 -23.40
N ALA A 23 32.87 13.94 -22.46
CA ALA A 23 32.69 13.69 -21.04
C ALA A 23 31.29 14.08 -20.48
N PRO A 24 30.65 15.19 -20.90
CA PRO A 24 29.31 15.55 -20.43
C PRO A 24 28.22 14.54 -20.81
N VAL A 25 28.32 13.93 -21.99
CA VAL A 25 27.34 12.93 -22.46
C VAL A 25 27.45 11.65 -21.63
N LEU A 26 28.67 11.21 -21.35
CA LEU A 26 28.88 10.03 -20.50
C LEU A 26 28.47 10.29 -19.04
N SER A 27 28.70 11.50 -18.53
CA SER A 27 28.23 11.87 -17.19
C SER A 27 26.71 11.75 -17.08
N ARG A 28 25.95 12.25 -18.08
CA ARG A 28 24.49 12.10 -18.13
C ARG A 28 24.07 10.64 -18.18
N TYR A 29 24.75 9.81 -18.97
CA TYR A 29 24.49 8.37 -18.99
C TYR A 29 24.59 7.73 -17.60
N HIS A 30 25.64 8.05 -16.84
CA HIS A 30 25.79 7.56 -15.47
C HIS A 30 24.72 8.11 -14.53
N GLN A 31 24.32 9.37 -14.69
CA GLN A 31 23.26 9.99 -13.89
C GLN A 31 21.92 9.28 -14.09
N GLU A 32 21.51 9.02 -15.33
CA GLU A 32 20.27 8.30 -15.63
C GLU A 32 20.28 6.87 -15.06
N LEU A 33 21.41 6.19 -15.16
CA LEU A 33 21.57 4.85 -14.59
C LEU A 33 21.48 4.85 -13.05
N SER A 34 22.10 5.84 -12.40
CA SER A 34 22.01 6.01 -10.95
C SER A 34 20.59 6.33 -10.51
N ALA A 35 19.90 7.22 -11.21
CA ALA A 35 18.49 7.53 -10.95
C ALA A 35 17.60 6.29 -11.09
N GLY A 36 17.83 5.47 -12.12
CA GLY A 36 17.13 4.19 -12.28
C GLY A 36 17.41 3.20 -11.14
N MET A 37 18.65 3.14 -10.65
CA MET A 37 19.03 2.29 -9.52
C MET A 37 18.41 2.77 -8.19
N GLU A 38 18.37 4.08 -7.96
CA GLU A 38 17.70 4.66 -6.79
C GLU A 38 16.20 4.35 -6.80
N GLY A 39 15.54 4.46 -7.95
CA GLY A 39 14.13 4.07 -8.12
C GLY A 39 13.90 2.58 -7.84
N PHE A 40 14.79 1.71 -8.34
CA PHE A 40 14.74 0.27 -8.05
C PHE A 40 14.91 -0.01 -6.55
N GLN A 41 15.88 0.62 -5.89
CA GLN A 41 16.09 0.46 -4.45
C GLN A 41 14.93 0.99 -3.61
N GLN A 42 14.27 2.07 -4.04
CA GLN A 42 13.05 2.57 -3.40
C GLN A 42 11.92 1.53 -3.49
N ALA A 43 11.76 0.88 -4.65
CA ALA A 43 10.78 -0.19 -4.83
C ALA A 43 11.10 -1.40 -3.94
N CYS A 44 12.37 -1.84 -3.89
CA CYS A 44 12.78 -2.92 -2.98
C CYS A 44 12.51 -2.57 -1.52
N LYS A 45 12.76 -1.32 -1.09
CA LYS A 45 12.42 -0.90 0.27
C LYS A 45 10.93 -1.05 0.55
N LEU A 46 10.06 -0.66 -0.38
CA LEU A 46 8.61 -0.79 -0.23
C LEU A 46 8.17 -2.27 -0.17
N GLU A 47 8.81 -3.13 -0.95
CA GLU A 47 8.59 -4.59 -0.93
C GLU A 47 9.09 -5.22 0.39
N ASP A 48 10.29 -4.86 0.83
CA ASP A 48 10.99 -5.46 1.96
C ASP A 48 10.43 -5.00 3.32
N THR A 49 9.83 -3.80 3.39
CA THR A 49 9.22 -3.30 4.63
C THR A 49 7.74 -3.68 4.66
N PRO A 50 7.35 -4.78 5.32
CA PRO A 50 5.94 -5.09 5.48
C PRO A 50 5.26 -4.00 6.32
N PHE A 51 3.95 -3.89 6.14
CA PHE A 51 3.14 -3.03 6.96
C PHE A 51 3.34 -3.32 8.46
N PRO A 52 3.41 -2.30 9.34
CA PRO A 52 3.74 -2.50 10.74
C PRO A 52 2.75 -3.46 11.42
N PHE A 53 3.27 -4.61 11.87
CA PHE A 53 2.47 -5.63 12.54
C PHE A 53 1.61 -5.07 13.71
N PRO A 54 2.15 -4.23 14.63
CA PRO A 54 1.35 -3.69 15.72
C PRO A 54 0.16 -2.87 15.24
N TYR A 55 0.31 -2.14 14.13
CA TYR A 55 -0.77 -1.35 13.56
C TYR A 55 -1.85 -2.26 12.98
N ALA A 56 -1.46 -3.28 12.21
CA ALA A 56 -2.41 -4.28 11.71
C ALA A 56 -3.22 -4.92 12.84
N GLN A 57 -2.57 -5.29 13.95
CA GLN A 57 -3.26 -5.89 15.10
C GLN A 57 -4.28 -4.94 15.74
N VAL A 58 -3.94 -3.65 15.90
CA VAL A 58 -4.86 -2.65 16.45
C VAL A 58 -6.07 -2.43 15.54
N VAL A 59 -5.86 -2.33 14.23
CA VAL A 59 -6.97 -2.18 13.27
C VAL A 59 -7.87 -3.40 13.27
N SER A 60 -7.29 -4.62 13.24
CA SER A 60 -8.07 -5.85 13.35
C SER A 60 -8.88 -5.93 14.64
N LEU A 61 -8.30 -5.53 15.78
CA LEU A 61 -9.01 -5.49 17.06
C LEU A 61 -10.16 -4.47 17.04
N CYS A 62 -9.93 -3.27 16.52
CA CYS A 62 -10.97 -2.24 16.39
C CYS A 62 -12.12 -2.70 15.49
N LEU A 63 -11.82 -3.37 14.37
CA LEU A 63 -12.84 -3.93 13.46
C LEU A 63 -13.62 -5.07 14.11
N ALA A 64 -12.96 -5.93 14.89
CA ALA A 64 -13.63 -6.99 15.64
C ALA A 64 -14.58 -6.41 16.70
N LEU A 65 -14.14 -5.39 17.44
CA LEU A 65 -14.99 -4.69 18.40
C LEU A 65 -16.16 -4.01 17.70
N PHE A 66 -15.91 -3.30 16.60
CA PHE A 66 -16.96 -2.65 15.81
C PHE A 66 -17.99 -3.63 15.26
N ALA A 67 -17.58 -4.79 14.76
CA ALA A 67 -18.48 -5.83 14.26
C ALA A 67 -19.46 -6.35 15.32
N VAL A 68 -19.07 -6.31 16.60
CA VAL A 68 -19.92 -6.74 17.72
C VAL A 68 -20.73 -5.58 18.31
N THR A 69 -20.15 -4.39 18.44
CA THR A 69 -20.82 -3.25 19.09
C THR A 69 -21.82 -2.55 18.16
N PHE A 70 -21.52 -2.44 16.87
CA PHE A 70 -22.41 -1.79 15.90
C PHE A 70 -23.81 -2.41 15.81
N PRO A 71 -24.01 -3.75 15.73
CA PRO A 71 -25.36 -4.32 15.73
C PRO A 71 -26.13 -4.02 17.02
N VAL A 72 -25.45 -4.01 18.17
CA VAL A 72 -26.09 -3.71 19.47
C VAL A 72 -26.62 -2.28 19.48
N ILE A 73 -25.81 -1.33 19.01
CA ILE A 73 -26.20 0.08 18.92
C ILE A 73 -27.32 0.26 17.87
N ALA A 74 -27.20 -0.38 16.71
CA ALA A 74 -28.20 -0.29 15.65
C ALA A 74 -29.59 -0.78 16.08
N VAL A 75 -29.65 -1.85 16.90
CA VAL A 75 -30.91 -2.33 17.48
C VAL A 75 -31.42 -1.36 18.57
N ALA A 76 -30.56 -0.89 19.47
CA ALA A 76 -30.95 0.03 20.54
C ALA A 76 -31.53 1.36 19.99
N GLU A 77 -30.94 1.91 18.93
CA GLU A 77 -31.45 3.12 18.27
C GLU A 77 -32.75 2.84 17.50
N ALA A 78 -32.90 1.65 16.91
CA ALA A 78 -34.13 1.24 16.25
C ALA A 78 -35.29 1.05 17.24
N GLU A 79 -35.01 0.63 18.47
CA GLU A 79 -35.98 0.56 19.57
C GLU A 79 -36.38 1.96 20.06
N GLY A 80 -35.46 2.93 20.07
CA GLY A 80 -35.77 4.34 20.35
C GLY A 80 -36.65 5.00 19.28
N ALA A 81 -36.60 4.50 18.05
CA ALA A 81 -37.50 4.87 16.94
C ALA A 81 -38.86 4.12 16.98
N SER A 82 -39.29 3.67 18.17
CA SER A 82 -40.54 2.96 18.42
C SER A 82 -41.77 3.76 18.00
N ALA A 83 -42.24 3.53 16.76
CA ALA A 83 -43.64 3.71 16.37
C ALA A 83 -44.04 2.84 15.17
N ASP A 84 -43.11 2.40 14.31
CA ASP A 84 -43.46 1.74 13.05
C ASP A 84 -42.82 0.34 12.92
N GLN A 85 -43.63 -0.70 13.14
CA GLN A 85 -43.30 -2.13 12.96
C GLN A 85 -42.73 -2.45 11.56
N ARG A 86 -42.91 -1.56 10.58
CA ARG A 86 -42.51 -1.75 9.18
C ARG A 86 -40.99 -1.72 8.97
N VAL A 87 -40.22 -1.27 9.96
CA VAL A 87 -38.78 -0.98 9.84
C VAL A 87 -37.87 -2.10 10.39
N TRP A 88 -38.46 -3.24 10.81
CA TRP A 88 -37.78 -4.35 11.46
C TRP A 88 -36.54 -4.90 10.71
N ALA A 89 -36.51 -4.79 9.38
CA ALA A 89 -35.41 -5.29 8.55
C ALA A 89 -34.27 -4.27 8.36
N LEU A 90 -34.46 -2.98 8.66
CA LEU A 90 -33.39 -1.97 8.44
C LEU A 90 -32.16 -2.19 9.33
N PRO A 91 -32.26 -2.45 10.65
CA PRO A 91 -31.09 -2.62 11.51
C PRO A 91 -30.15 -3.75 11.07
N PRO A 92 -30.62 -4.97 10.74
CA PRO A 92 -29.72 -6.03 10.27
C PRO A 92 -29.13 -5.73 8.88
N ILE A 93 -29.88 -5.10 7.97
CA ILE A 93 -29.37 -4.72 6.64
C ILE A 93 -28.28 -3.64 6.76
N LEU A 94 -28.52 -2.60 7.57
CA LEU A 94 -27.54 -1.54 7.81
C LEU A 94 -26.30 -2.09 8.49
N THR A 95 -26.46 -2.94 9.51
CA THR A 95 -25.34 -3.62 10.17
C THR A 95 -24.50 -4.39 9.16
N PHE A 96 -25.13 -5.22 8.34
CA PHE A 96 -24.43 -6.03 7.34
C PHE A 96 -23.65 -5.14 6.35
N MET A 97 -24.31 -4.13 5.78
CA MET A 97 -23.69 -3.25 4.79
C MET A 97 -22.53 -2.43 5.38
N THR A 98 -22.73 -1.86 6.58
CA THR A 98 -21.70 -1.05 7.24
C THR A 98 -20.50 -1.91 7.65
N VAL A 99 -20.70 -3.05 8.31
CA VAL A 99 -19.60 -3.93 8.71
C VAL A 99 -18.85 -4.45 7.48
N LEU A 100 -19.55 -4.88 6.42
CA LEU A 100 -18.93 -5.31 5.17
C LEU A 100 -18.07 -4.19 4.56
N THR A 101 -18.54 -2.95 4.60
CA THR A 101 -17.80 -1.80 4.05
C THR A 101 -16.50 -1.55 4.82
N TYR A 102 -16.54 -1.59 6.15
CA TYR A 102 -15.36 -1.37 6.99
C TYR A 102 -14.33 -2.50 6.85
N TYR A 103 -14.77 -3.76 6.75
CA TYR A 103 -13.87 -4.87 6.45
C TYR A 103 -13.31 -4.80 5.03
N GLY A 104 -14.14 -4.44 4.05
CA GLY A 104 -13.70 -4.25 2.66
C GLY A 104 -12.65 -3.16 2.50
N PHE A 105 -12.75 -2.05 3.23
CA PHE A 105 -11.71 -1.02 3.24
C PHE A 105 -10.40 -1.44 3.91
N ASN A 106 -10.44 -2.40 4.82
CA ASN A 106 -9.23 -2.91 5.48
C ASN A 106 -8.43 -3.89 4.59
N GLU A 107 -9.09 -4.50 3.60
CA GLU A 107 -8.44 -5.43 2.66
C GLU A 107 -7.78 -4.74 1.46
N VAL A 108 -8.05 -3.44 1.24
CA VAL A 108 -7.50 -2.62 0.15
C VAL A 108 -6.33 -1.78 0.65
#